data_AF-A0AAD8DJX5-F1
#
_entry.id   AF-A0AAD8DJX5-F1
#
_cell.length_a   1.000
_cell.length_b   1.000
_cell.length_c   1.000
_cell.angle_alpha   90.00
_cell.angle_beta   90.00
_cell.angle_gamma   90.00
#
_symmetry.space_group_name_H-M   'P 1'
#
loop_
_entity.id
_entity.type
_entity.pdbx_description
1 polymer ?
#
loop_
_entity_poly.entity_id
_entity_poly.type
_entity_poly.pdbx_seq_one_letter_code
_entity_poly.pdbx_strand_id
1 'polypeptide(L)'
;MTRLDHNKNTLGYLETRVNTPFDDDKVVKETGLQIPERYWGTYRPGVYMGLKSREPRSPVFGMMWYELSASRHKGIRHWCDQNDQLATYGWLRHDGVTFGEQLITDLPHNITTSFVKTPGGEHGGHWTARINVTTKGHAKVPFMLIWYAALDESLGPAAPHSRLWYEDGSILGHTPQLHNFRVNFVPHKGKLLYTSYSEAHAPGLHLLKEKFYSLLKIEKSSMFGKLAVLGPDDELNIKEKDINFVPVQMLVETPFSIDIVYTTEDLSTPPLKGEKYTKALEAKKMQFDLEFEEKFKLDEKGYPPQDVAIARAALSNMVGGVGYFFGASRVQSQYTKEPVPYWRAPLYTGVPSRAALSNMVGGVGYFFGASRVQSQYTKEPVPYWRAPLYTGVPSRAALSNMVGGVGYFFGASRVQSQYTKEPVPYWRAPLYTGVPSRAALSNMVGGVGYFFGASRVQSQYTKEPVPYWRAPLYTGVPSR
;
A
#
# COMPACT_ATOMS: atom_id res chain seq x y z
N MET A 1 22.36 -7.78 51.51
CA MET A 1 22.72 -7.97 50.09
C MET A 1 21.53 -8.37 49.19
N THR A 2 20.35 -8.72 49.71
CA THR A 2 19.27 -9.40 48.95
C THR A 2 18.16 -8.52 48.34
N ARG A 3 18.05 -7.23 48.70
CA ARG A 3 16.96 -6.34 48.20
C ARG A 3 17.29 -5.63 46.88
N LEU A 4 18.57 -5.44 46.56
CA LEU A 4 19.01 -4.74 45.34
C LEU A 4 18.95 -5.64 44.10
N ASP A 5 19.17 -6.95 44.25
CA ASP A 5 19.13 -7.90 43.13
C ASP A 5 17.70 -8.22 42.65
N HIS A 6 16.71 -8.23 43.55
CA HIS A 6 15.30 -8.40 43.16
C HIS A 6 14.77 -7.22 42.32
N ASN A 7 15.16 -5.99 42.64
CA ASN A 7 14.75 -4.81 41.86
C ASN A 7 15.39 -4.78 40.47
N LYS A 8 16.65 -5.20 40.33
CA LYS A 8 17.31 -5.29 39.01
C LYS A 8 16.68 -6.36 38.13
N ASN A 9 16.36 -7.53 38.68
CA ASN A 9 15.67 -8.60 37.94
C ASN A 9 14.24 -8.19 37.51
N THR A 10 13.54 -7.43 38.35
CA THR A 10 12.19 -6.93 38.03
C THR A 10 12.24 -5.85 36.94
N LEU A 11 13.23 -4.95 36.98
CA LEU A 11 13.40 -3.91 35.96
C LEU A 11 13.75 -4.54 34.60
N GLY A 12 14.69 -5.48 34.55
CA GLY A 12 15.05 -6.19 33.33
C GLY A 12 13.87 -7.00 32.75
N TYR A 13 13.04 -7.60 33.61
CA TYR A 13 11.80 -8.25 33.17
C TYR A 13 10.79 -7.26 32.55
N LEU A 14 10.65 -6.06 33.12
CA LEU A 14 9.74 -5.04 32.58
C LEU A 14 10.24 -4.42 31.27
N GLU A 15 11.56 -4.27 31.11
CA GLU A 15 12.21 -3.84 29.87
C GLU A 15 11.98 -4.83 28.72
N THR A 16 11.97 -6.14 29.03
CA THR A 16 11.76 -7.24 28.07
C THR A 16 10.29 -7.62 27.87
N ARG A 17 9.37 -7.09 28.67
CA ARG A 17 7.94 -7.33 28.44
C ARG A 17 7.44 -6.63 27.17
N VAL A 18 8.07 -5.51 26.82
CA VAL A 18 7.66 -4.64 25.72
C VAL A 18 7.92 -5.28 24.35
N ASN A 19 8.87 -6.21 24.23
CA ASN A 19 9.15 -6.94 23.00
C ASN A 19 8.67 -8.40 23.03
N THR A 20 7.85 -8.78 24.03
CA THR A 20 7.29 -10.13 24.14
C THR A 20 5.86 -10.17 23.56
N PRO A 21 5.57 -11.06 22.60
CA PRO A 21 4.21 -11.26 22.08
C PRO A 21 3.20 -11.56 23.18
N PHE A 22 1.97 -11.06 23.00
CA PHE A 22 0.87 -11.40 23.89
C PHE A 22 0.52 -12.89 23.72
N ASP A 23 0.59 -13.63 24.82
CA ASP A 23 0.37 -15.08 24.88
C ASP A 23 -1.13 -15.39 25.01
N ASP A 24 -1.83 -15.32 23.87
CA ASP A 24 -3.26 -15.63 23.75
C ASP A 24 -3.55 -16.12 22.32
N ASP A 25 -4.74 -16.65 22.11
CA ASP A 25 -5.16 -17.18 20.82
C ASP A 25 -5.09 -16.11 19.71
N LYS A 26 -4.41 -16.47 18.63
CA LYS A 26 -4.33 -15.60 17.44
C LYS A 26 -5.72 -15.44 16.83
N VAL A 27 -6.13 -14.18 16.68
CA VAL A 27 -7.38 -13.81 15.98
C VAL A 27 -7.28 -14.15 14.49
N VAL A 28 -6.09 -14.02 13.90
CA VAL A 28 -5.81 -14.40 12.52
C VAL A 28 -5.15 -15.78 12.52
N LYS A 29 -5.90 -16.78 12.05
CA LYS A 29 -5.44 -18.17 11.97
C LYS A 29 -4.86 -18.52 10.61
N GLU A 30 -5.43 -17.95 9.54
CA GLU A 30 -5.08 -18.26 8.16
C GLU A 30 -4.37 -17.08 7.47
N THR A 31 -3.23 -17.34 6.83
CA THR A 31 -2.43 -16.32 6.12
C THR A 31 -1.68 -16.91 4.93
N GLY A 32 -1.14 -16.06 4.05
CA GLY A 32 -0.31 -16.49 2.94
C GLY A 32 -1.07 -17.42 1.98
N LEU A 33 -0.44 -18.57 1.66
CA LEU A 33 -0.98 -19.59 0.75
C LEU A 33 -2.25 -20.29 1.27
N GLN A 34 -2.56 -20.18 2.57
CA GLN A 34 -3.83 -20.69 3.11
C GLN A 34 -5.04 -19.87 2.62
N ILE A 35 -4.80 -18.66 2.09
CA ILE A 35 -5.81 -17.80 1.46
C ILE A 35 -5.30 -17.45 0.05
N PRO A 36 -5.28 -18.42 -0.89
CA PRO A 36 -4.59 -18.30 -2.17
C PRO A 36 -5.11 -17.15 -3.02
N GLU A 37 -6.42 -16.87 -2.96
CA GLU A 37 -7.05 -15.79 -3.71
C GLU A 37 -6.60 -14.38 -3.27
N ARG A 38 -6.02 -14.23 -2.07
CA ARG A 38 -5.42 -12.98 -1.59
C ARG A 38 -3.91 -13.05 -1.47
N TYR A 39 -3.28 -14.11 -1.98
CA TYR A 39 -1.85 -14.28 -1.80
C TYR A 39 -1.07 -13.20 -2.53
N TRP A 40 -1.29 -13.03 -3.84
CA TRP A 40 -0.76 -11.92 -4.65
C TRP A 40 -1.69 -10.72 -4.69
N GLY A 41 -1.12 -9.51 -4.66
CA GLY A 41 -1.86 -8.29 -4.92
C GLY A 41 -0.96 -7.06 -5.05
N THR A 42 -1.60 -5.91 -5.26
CA THR A 42 -0.98 -4.58 -5.33
C THR A 42 -0.59 -4.04 -3.96
N TYR A 43 -0.05 -4.92 -3.10
CA TYR A 43 0.18 -4.67 -1.67
C TYR A 43 1.40 -3.79 -1.37
N ARG A 44 1.79 -2.95 -2.32
CA ARG A 44 2.84 -1.93 -2.21
C ARG A 44 2.26 -0.54 -2.48
N PRO A 45 1.34 -0.05 -1.63
CA PRO A 45 0.60 1.19 -1.91
C PRO A 45 1.49 2.43 -2.05
N GLY A 46 2.72 2.41 -1.52
CA GLY A 46 3.68 3.52 -1.61
C GLY A 46 4.30 3.73 -3.00
N VAL A 47 4.24 2.75 -3.91
CA VAL A 47 4.69 2.92 -5.30
C VAL A 47 3.51 3.09 -6.24
N TYR A 48 3.73 3.71 -7.40
CA TYR A 48 2.66 3.92 -8.38
C TYR A 48 2.03 2.63 -8.89
N MET A 49 2.87 1.63 -9.20
CA MET A 49 2.47 0.28 -9.56
C MET A 49 3.49 -0.72 -9.01
N GLY A 50 3.03 -1.69 -8.25
CA GLY A 50 3.86 -2.74 -7.70
C GLY A 50 3.06 -3.89 -7.12
N LEU A 51 3.60 -5.09 -7.22
CA LEU A 51 2.99 -6.31 -6.70
C LEU A 51 3.91 -6.96 -5.66
N LYS A 52 3.30 -7.60 -4.67
CA LYS A 52 3.95 -8.51 -3.74
C LYS A 52 2.95 -9.53 -3.20
N SER A 53 3.44 -10.65 -2.67
CA SER A 53 2.61 -11.59 -1.95
C SER A 53 2.47 -11.21 -0.46
N ARG A 54 1.49 -11.80 0.22
CA ARG A 54 1.30 -11.71 1.68
C ARG A 54 2.23 -12.67 2.43
N GLU A 55 3.50 -12.69 2.02
CA GLU A 55 4.56 -13.47 2.62
C GLU A 55 5.62 -12.52 3.21
N PRO A 56 6.12 -12.76 4.45
CA PRO A 56 7.20 -11.99 5.07
C PRO A 56 8.39 -11.67 4.16
N ARG A 57 8.85 -12.64 3.37
CA ARG A 57 9.99 -12.52 2.45
C ARG A 57 9.58 -12.62 0.99
N SER A 58 8.43 -12.05 0.65
CA SER A 58 7.95 -11.99 -0.74
C SER A 58 8.94 -11.25 -1.65
N PRO A 59 9.23 -11.76 -2.86
CA PRO A 59 9.79 -10.92 -3.90
C PRO A 59 8.83 -9.78 -4.21
N VAL A 60 9.37 -8.63 -4.60
CA VAL A 60 8.58 -7.47 -4.98
C VAL A 60 8.80 -7.15 -6.45
N PHE A 61 7.71 -6.78 -7.11
CA PHE A 61 7.74 -6.30 -8.47
C PHE A 61 7.26 -4.85 -8.52
N GLY A 62 7.70 -4.10 -9.52
CA GLY A 62 7.18 -2.77 -9.72
C GLY A 62 7.64 -2.09 -10.99
N MET A 63 7.02 -0.93 -11.22
CA MET A 63 7.25 -0.11 -12.39
C MET A 63 7.99 1.17 -12.00
N MET A 64 8.88 1.63 -12.87
CA MET A 64 9.39 3.00 -12.90
C MET A 64 9.29 3.55 -14.33
N TRP A 65 9.32 4.86 -14.49
CA TRP A 65 9.39 5.47 -15.81
C TRP A 65 9.99 6.87 -15.79
N TYR A 66 10.43 7.33 -16.96
CA TYR A 66 10.77 8.72 -17.20
C TYR A 66 10.71 9.07 -18.69
N GLU A 67 10.63 10.36 -18.99
CA GLU A 67 10.68 10.90 -20.35
C GLU A 67 12.12 11.27 -20.72
N LEU A 68 12.54 10.99 -21.95
CA LEU A 68 13.88 11.30 -22.46
C LEU A 68 14.04 12.77 -22.90
N SER A 69 12.96 13.52 -23.06
CA SER A 69 13.00 14.90 -23.57
C SER A 69 13.75 15.84 -22.63
N ALA A 70 14.81 16.46 -23.14
CA ALA A 70 15.73 17.34 -22.40
C ALA A 70 15.09 18.63 -21.86
N SER A 71 13.88 18.96 -22.29
CA SER A 71 13.23 20.24 -21.94
C SER A 71 12.64 20.26 -20.53
N ARG A 72 12.43 19.09 -19.88
CA ARG A 72 11.90 18.98 -18.52
C ARG A 72 12.44 17.73 -17.83
N HIS A 73 13.59 17.83 -17.15
CA HIS A 73 14.10 16.75 -16.30
C HIS A 73 13.18 16.54 -15.08
N LYS A 74 12.10 15.77 -15.29
CA LYS A 74 11.16 15.36 -14.25
C LYS A 74 11.73 14.28 -13.32
N GLY A 75 12.84 13.65 -13.71
CA GLY A 75 13.44 12.52 -13.00
C GLY A 75 12.65 11.22 -13.18
N ILE A 76 13.09 10.18 -12.47
CA ILE A 76 12.46 8.86 -12.50
C ILE A 76 11.28 8.81 -11.53
N ARG A 77 10.10 8.42 -12.03
CA ARG A 77 8.90 8.18 -11.24
C ARG A 77 8.92 6.75 -10.70
N HIS A 78 8.65 6.58 -9.40
CA HIS A 78 8.65 5.27 -8.74
C HIS A 78 7.73 5.26 -7.51
N TRP A 79 8.15 5.94 -6.43
CA TRP A 79 7.31 6.21 -5.27
C TRP A 79 6.19 7.19 -5.62
N CYS A 80 5.02 7.00 -5.01
CA CYS A 80 3.98 8.03 -5.03
C CYS A 80 4.50 9.25 -4.26
N ASP A 81 4.85 10.30 -4.98
CA ASP A 81 5.35 11.56 -4.42
C ASP A 81 4.46 12.71 -4.89
N GLN A 82 3.99 13.53 -3.95
CA GLN A 82 3.22 14.73 -4.25
C GLN A 82 4.02 15.73 -5.09
N ASN A 83 5.35 15.71 -4.96
CA ASN A 83 6.27 16.56 -5.71
C ASN A 83 6.39 16.17 -7.19
N ASP A 84 5.92 14.98 -7.59
CA ASP A 84 5.93 14.57 -9.00
C ASP A 84 4.97 15.41 -9.86
N GLN A 85 4.01 16.11 -9.22
CA GLN A 85 3.04 17.00 -9.87
C GLN A 85 2.27 16.31 -11.03
N LEU A 86 1.93 15.04 -10.84
CA LEU A 86 1.10 14.31 -11.79
C LEU A 86 -0.29 14.95 -11.88
N ALA A 87 -0.85 15.03 -13.09
CA ALA A 87 -2.17 15.64 -13.28
C ALA A 87 -3.27 14.79 -12.62
N THR A 88 -3.13 13.46 -12.68
CA THR A 88 -3.95 12.52 -11.92
C THR A 88 -3.23 11.18 -11.80
N TYR A 89 -3.48 10.45 -10.71
CA TYR A 89 -3.19 9.03 -10.62
C TYR A 89 -4.18 8.35 -9.68
N GLY A 90 -4.65 7.16 -10.02
CA GLY A 90 -5.57 6.44 -9.16
C GLY A 90 -6.19 5.21 -9.80
N TRP A 91 -6.71 4.33 -8.95
CA TRP A 91 -7.48 3.16 -9.39
C TRP A 91 -8.87 3.59 -9.86
N LEU A 92 -9.23 3.19 -11.07
CA LEU A 92 -10.58 3.37 -11.62
C LEU A 92 -11.50 2.22 -11.20
N ARG A 93 -10.95 1.00 -11.19
CA ARG A 93 -11.60 -0.23 -10.74
C ARG A 93 -10.59 -1.09 -10.01
N HIS A 94 -10.94 -1.60 -8.83
CA HIS A 94 -10.09 -2.52 -8.09
C HIS A 94 -10.95 -3.33 -7.11
N ASP A 95 -10.98 -4.65 -7.26
CA ASP A 95 -11.79 -5.53 -6.41
C ASP A 95 -11.05 -6.01 -5.16
N GLY A 96 -9.73 -5.79 -5.10
CA GLY A 96 -8.88 -6.19 -3.97
C GLY A 96 -8.43 -7.64 -4.01
N VAL A 97 -8.89 -8.38 -5.01
CA VAL A 97 -8.71 -9.82 -5.12
C VAL A 97 -8.23 -10.17 -6.52
N THR A 98 -9.05 -10.06 -7.56
CA THR A 98 -8.77 -10.67 -8.87
C THR A 98 -8.20 -9.73 -9.92
N PHE A 99 -8.49 -8.43 -9.86
CA PHE A 99 -8.03 -7.48 -10.88
C PHE A 99 -7.96 -6.02 -10.38
N GLY A 100 -7.28 -5.19 -11.17
CA GLY A 100 -7.33 -3.74 -11.02
C GLY A 100 -7.00 -3.01 -12.32
N GLU A 101 -7.55 -1.81 -12.47
CA GLU A 101 -7.31 -0.86 -13.56
C GLU A 101 -7.03 0.52 -12.96
N GLN A 102 -5.88 1.08 -13.28
CA GLN A 102 -5.39 2.36 -12.80
C GLN A 102 -5.02 3.25 -13.99
N LEU A 103 -5.29 4.54 -13.83
CA LEU A 103 -4.86 5.59 -14.74
C LEU A 103 -3.81 6.47 -14.03
N ILE A 104 -2.76 6.81 -14.76
CA ILE A 104 -1.71 7.75 -14.36
C ILE A 104 -1.50 8.73 -15.51
N THR A 105 -1.74 10.02 -15.28
CA THR A 105 -1.51 11.07 -16.26
C THR A 105 -0.30 11.90 -15.85
N ASP A 106 0.83 11.60 -16.49
CA ASP A 106 2.06 12.38 -16.41
C ASP A 106 2.28 13.07 -17.76
N LEU A 107 1.72 14.27 -17.90
CA LEU A 107 1.67 14.97 -19.20
C LEU A 107 3.07 15.07 -19.84
N PRO A 108 3.19 14.73 -21.15
CA PRO A 108 2.11 14.53 -22.13
C PRO A 108 1.52 13.11 -22.19
N HIS A 109 1.96 12.19 -21.32
CA HIS A 109 1.62 10.77 -21.37
C HIS A 109 0.43 10.40 -20.48
N ASN A 110 -0.36 9.45 -20.95
CA ASN A 110 -1.35 8.70 -20.19
C ASN A 110 -0.89 7.24 -20.10
N ILE A 111 -0.64 6.78 -18.89
CA ILE A 111 -0.22 5.41 -18.57
C ILE A 111 -1.41 4.73 -17.92
N THR A 112 -1.92 3.68 -18.56
CA THR A 112 -2.93 2.79 -17.97
C THR A 112 -2.22 1.53 -17.51
N THR A 113 -2.26 1.26 -16.21
CA THR A 113 -1.77 0.02 -15.62
C THR A 113 -2.96 -0.84 -15.24
N SER A 114 -2.90 -2.12 -15.55
CA SER A 114 -3.91 -3.08 -15.11
C SER A 114 -3.25 -4.39 -14.71
N PHE A 115 -3.94 -5.20 -13.92
CA PHE A 115 -3.51 -6.57 -13.68
C PHE A 115 -4.70 -7.50 -13.56
N VAL A 116 -4.49 -8.77 -13.90
CA VAL A 116 -5.45 -9.87 -13.71
C VAL A 116 -4.69 -11.07 -13.16
N LYS A 117 -5.25 -11.72 -12.14
CA LYS A 117 -4.70 -12.96 -11.58
C LYS A 117 -5.36 -14.20 -12.17
N THR A 118 -4.57 -15.25 -12.34
CA THR A 118 -5.03 -16.59 -12.72
C THR A 118 -4.78 -17.50 -11.51
N PRO A 119 -5.82 -17.82 -10.72
CA PRO A 119 -5.67 -18.66 -9.54
C PRO A 119 -5.34 -20.11 -9.94
N GLY A 120 -4.68 -20.83 -9.05
CA GLY A 120 -4.31 -22.24 -9.23
C GLY A 120 -2.89 -22.51 -8.72
N GLY A 121 -2.48 -23.78 -8.80
CA GLY A 121 -1.20 -24.23 -8.25
C GLY A 121 -1.18 -24.19 -6.71
N GLU A 122 -0.03 -24.57 -6.16
CA GLU A 122 0.28 -24.54 -4.73
C GLU A 122 1.01 -23.27 -4.32
N HIS A 123 1.54 -22.50 -5.30
CA HIS A 123 2.40 -21.32 -5.04
C HIS A 123 1.71 -19.97 -5.37
N GLY A 124 0.37 -19.95 -5.41
CA GLY A 124 -0.41 -18.72 -5.56
C GLY A 124 -0.73 -18.28 -6.98
N GLY A 125 -0.47 -19.15 -7.96
CA GLY A 125 -0.89 -19.01 -9.34
C GLY A 125 -0.12 -17.99 -10.16
N HIS A 126 -0.71 -17.55 -11.26
CA HIS A 126 -0.11 -16.59 -12.18
C HIS A 126 -0.74 -15.20 -12.03
N TRP A 127 -0.03 -14.19 -12.49
CA TRP A 127 -0.62 -12.87 -12.71
C TRP A 127 -0.01 -12.23 -13.94
N THR A 128 -0.82 -11.44 -14.63
CA THR A 128 -0.35 -10.62 -15.74
C THR A 128 -0.68 -9.18 -15.43
N ALA A 129 0.30 -8.30 -15.57
CA ALA A 129 0.11 -6.86 -15.52
C ALA A 129 0.28 -6.27 -16.93
N ARG A 130 -0.68 -5.50 -17.41
CA ARG A 130 -0.58 -4.77 -18.68
C ARG A 130 -0.29 -3.31 -18.41
N ILE A 131 0.74 -2.80 -19.09
CA ILE A 131 1.11 -1.38 -19.09
C ILE A 131 0.86 -0.85 -20.49
N ASN A 132 -0.05 0.12 -20.61
CA ASN A 132 -0.38 0.78 -21.86
C ASN A 132 -0.04 2.27 -21.74
N VAL A 133 0.90 2.74 -22.57
CA VAL A 133 1.39 4.12 -22.58
C VAL A 133 0.92 4.77 -23.87
N THR A 134 0.20 5.88 -23.75
CA THR A 134 -0.26 6.70 -24.86
C THR A 134 0.18 8.14 -24.66
N THR A 135 0.33 8.89 -25.75
CA THR A 135 0.72 10.31 -25.71
C THR A 135 -0.40 11.15 -26.29
N LYS A 136 -0.71 12.29 -25.68
CA LYS A 136 -1.70 13.23 -26.22
C LYS A 136 -1.37 13.57 -27.68
N GLY A 137 -2.39 13.54 -28.55
CA GLY A 137 -2.24 13.78 -29.98
C GLY A 137 -1.63 12.60 -30.76
N HIS A 138 -1.48 11.42 -30.16
CA HIS A 138 -0.87 10.23 -30.78
C HIS A 138 0.55 10.47 -31.32
N ALA A 139 1.27 11.40 -30.70
CA ALA A 139 2.65 11.68 -31.07
C ALA A 139 3.55 10.49 -30.75
N LYS A 140 4.46 10.20 -31.68
CA LYS A 140 5.50 9.17 -31.54
C LYS A 140 6.65 9.71 -30.70
N VAL A 141 6.47 9.65 -29.38
CA VAL A 141 7.45 10.18 -28.41
C VAL A 141 8.15 9.01 -27.72
N PRO A 142 9.50 9.05 -27.59
CA PRO A 142 10.25 8.05 -26.85
C PRO A 142 9.94 8.12 -25.36
N PHE A 143 9.64 6.96 -24.78
CA PHE A 143 9.30 6.81 -23.37
C PHE A 143 10.16 5.72 -22.76
N MET A 144 10.74 5.98 -21.58
CA MET A 144 11.51 4.96 -20.88
C MET A 144 10.64 4.27 -19.85
N LEU A 145 10.34 3.00 -20.10
CA LEU A 145 9.62 2.13 -19.17
C LEU A 145 10.62 1.21 -18.46
N ILE A 146 10.48 1.08 -17.15
CA ILE A 146 11.32 0.18 -16.35
C ILE A 146 10.40 -0.74 -15.57
N TRP A 147 10.71 -2.04 -15.64
CA TRP A 147 10.12 -3.03 -14.75
C TRP A 147 11.21 -3.71 -13.96
N TYR A 148 10.98 -4.01 -12.69
CA TYR A 148 11.98 -4.66 -11.85
C TYR A 148 11.40 -5.76 -10.98
N ALA A 149 12.28 -6.69 -10.60
CA ALA A 149 12.09 -7.59 -9.46
C ALA A 149 13.13 -7.27 -8.38
N ALA A 150 12.76 -7.38 -7.11
CA ALA A 150 13.69 -7.25 -6.00
C ALA A 150 13.36 -8.20 -4.84
N LEU A 151 14.38 -8.58 -4.07
CA LEU A 151 14.27 -9.30 -2.79
C LEU A 151 14.64 -8.36 -1.64
N ASP A 152 13.95 -8.50 -0.52
CA ASP A 152 14.17 -7.65 0.65
C ASP A 152 15.23 -8.21 1.60
N GLU A 153 16.47 -7.73 1.47
CA GLU A 153 17.61 -8.09 2.33
C GLU A 153 17.61 -7.35 3.68
N SER A 154 16.71 -6.39 3.90
CA SER A 154 16.67 -5.62 5.16
C SER A 154 16.33 -6.51 6.38
N LEU A 155 15.80 -7.70 6.15
CA LEU A 155 15.45 -8.69 7.16
C LEU A 155 16.60 -9.66 7.49
N GLY A 156 17.82 -9.37 7.02
CA GLY A 156 18.98 -10.26 6.98
C GLY A 156 19.11 -10.95 5.62
N PRO A 157 20.14 -11.80 5.41
CA PRO A 157 20.29 -12.58 4.19
C PRO A 157 18.94 -13.18 3.83
N ALA A 158 18.48 -12.99 2.59
CA ALA A 158 17.29 -13.66 2.09
C ALA A 158 17.39 -15.14 2.47
N ALA A 159 16.25 -15.79 2.72
CA ALA A 159 16.28 -17.19 3.18
C ALA A 159 17.23 -17.96 2.25
N PRO A 160 18.21 -18.76 2.77
CA PRO A 160 19.52 -19.07 2.18
C PRO A 160 19.59 -19.63 0.74
N HIS A 161 18.49 -19.60 -0.01
CA HIS A 161 18.30 -20.11 -1.35
C HIS A 161 17.41 -19.18 -2.21
N SER A 162 17.23 -17.92 -1.82
CA SER A 162 16.47 -16.95 -2.62
C SER A 162 17.40 -16.28 -3.62
N ARG A 163 17.03 -16.27 -4.91
CA ARG A 163 17.86 -15.68 -5.97
C ARG A 163 17.00 -15.04 -7.04
N LEU A 164 17.55 -14.01 -7.69
CA LEU A 164 17.02 -13.41 -8.90
C LEU A 164 18.12 -13.37 -9.95
N TRP A 165 17.77 -13.60 -11.21
CA TRP A 165 18.68 -13.44 -12.34
C TRP A 165 17.90 -13.10 -13.61
N TYR A 166 18.61 -12.65 -14.64
CA TYR A 166 18.06 -12.35 -15.94
C TYR A 166 18.61 -13.31 -16.98
N GLU A 167 17.73 -13.97 -17.73
CA GLU A 167 18.11 -14.94 -18.75
C GLU A 167 17.07 -14.95 -19.86
N ASP A 168 17.52 -15.01 -21.12
CA ASP A 168 16.67 -15.11 -22.31
C ASP A 168 15.52 -14.09 -22.37
N GLY A 169 15.80 -12.84 -22.02
CA GLY A 169 14.80 -11.77 -22.09
C GLY A 169 13.75 -11.84 -20.96
N SER A 170 14.00 -12.60 -19.89
CA SER A 170 13.07 -12.81 -18.77
C SER A 170 13.78 -12.61 -17.44
N ILE A 171 13.02 -12.18 -16.42
CA ILE A 171 13.51 -12.24 -15.04
C ILE A 171 13.10 -13.60 -14.46
N LEU A 172 14.05 -14.33 -13.93
CA LEU A 172 13.80 -15.58 -13.20
C LEU A 172 14.09 -15.37 -11.73
N GLY A 173 13.45 -16.17 -10.91
CA GLY A 173 13.71 -16.16 -9.49
C GLY A 173 13.33 -17.46 -8.82
N HIS A 174 13.93 -17.67 -7.66
CA HIS A 174 13.59 -18.75 -6.76
C HIS A 174 13.44 -18.19 -5.34
N THR A 175 12.41 -18.64 -4.62
CA THR A 175 12.30 -18.44 -3.17
C THR A 175 11.77 -19.72 -2.53
N PRO A 176 12.09 -20.02 -1.26
CA PRO A 176 11.60 -21.23 -0.60
C PRO A 176 10.06 -21.37 -0.61
N GLN A 177 9.32 -20.27 -0.66
CA GLN A 177 7.84 -20.27 -0.63
C GLN A 177 7.18 -20.26 -2.00
N LEU A 178 7.86 -19.78 -3.06
CA LEU A 178 7.30 -19.71 -4.42
C LEU A 178 7.94 -20.71 -5.39
N HIS A 179 9.00 -21.39 -4.96
CA HIS A 179 9.89 -22.15 -5.83
C HIS A 179 10.36 -21.29 -7.01
N ASN A 180 10.62 -21.92 -8.16
CA ASN A 180 11.01 -21.23 -9.37
C ASN A 180 9.82 -20.49 -9.97
N PHE A 181 10.06 -19.23 -10.32
CA PHE A 181 9.12 -18.42 -11.07
C PHE A 181 9.83 -17.66 -12.19
N ARG A 182 9.05 -17.24 -13.18
CA ARG A 182 9.53 -16.50 -14.35
C ARG A 182 8.63 -15.31 -14.63
N VAL A 183 9.21 -14.18 -14.99
CA VAL A 183 8.54 -12.98 -15.47
C VAL A 183 8.96 -12.71 -16.91
N ASN A 184 8.00 -12.84 -17.82
CA ASN A 184 8.20 -12.61 -19.24
C ASN A 184 7.68 -11.23 -19.65
N PHE A 185 8.37 -10.61 -20.61
CA PHE A 185 8.00 -9.34 -21.21
C PHE A 185 7.43 -9.59 -22.60
N VAL A 186 6.12 -9.39 -22.78
CA VAL A 186 5.44 -9.67 -24.05
C VAL A 186 4.85 -8.37 -24.61
N PRO A 187 5.58 -7.68 -25.52
CA PRO A 187 5.03 -6.53 -26.23
C PRO A 187 3.75 -6.91 -26.97
N HIS A 188 2.69 -6.14 -26.76
CA HIS A 188 1.38 -6.38 -27.37
C HIS A 188 1.10 -5.39 -28.51
N LYS A 189 1.45 -4.11 -28.34
CA LYS A 189 1.28 -3.04 -29.35
C LYS A 189 2.43 -2.04 -29.28
N GLY A 190 2.77 -1.42 -30.40
CA GLY A 190 3.83 -0.40 -30.48
C GLY A 190 5.22 -0.98 -30.71
N LYS A 191 6.23 -0.10 -30.73
CA LYS A 191 7.61 -0.46 -31.06
C LYS A 191 8.50 -0.39 -29.83
N LEU A 192 9.12 -1.52 -29.48
CA LEU A 192 10.22 -1.61 -28.53
C LEU A 192 11.52 -1.30 -29.29
N LEU A 193 12.18 -0.19 -28.94
CA LEU A 193 13.34 0.33 -29.67
C LEU A 193 14.65 -0.25 -29.13
N TYR A 194 14.75 -0.38 -27.81
CA TYR A 194 15.95 -0.85 -27.13
C TYR A 194 15.60 -1.41 -25.75
N THR A 195 16.34 -2.43 -25.30
CA THR A 195 16.20 -3.00 -23.95
C THR A 195 17.59 -3.15 -23.35
N SER A 196 17.75 -2.75 -22.08
CA SER A 196 18.91 -3.07 -21.26
C SER A 196 18.45 -3.56 -19.90
N TYR A 197 19.32 -4.28 -19.20
CA TYR A 197 19.05 -4.79 -17.86
C TYR A 197 20.32 -4.68 -17.03
N SER A 198 20.18 -4.86 -15.73
CA SER A 198 21.31 -5.05 -14.82
C SER A 198 20.93 -6.07 -13.76
N GLU A 199 21.94 -6.75 -13.25
CA GLU A 199 21.84 -7.56 -12.04
C GLU A 199 22.63 -6.81 -10.98
N ALA A 200 21.97 -6.51 -9.86
CA ALA A 200 22.52 -5.60 -8.87
C ALA A 200 22.15 -6.00 -7.44
N HIS A 201 22.89 -5.43 -6.50
CA HIS A 201 22.58 -5.49 -5.09
C HIS A 201 22.08 -4.14 -4.57
N ALA A 202 20.84 -4.10 -4.10
CA ALA A 202 20.23 -2.98 -3.42
C ALA A 202 20.23 -3.21 -1.89
N PRO A 203 20.73 -2.26 -1.06
CA PRO A 203 20.71 -2.42 0.41
C PRO A 203 19.32 -2.52 1.03
N GLY A 204 18.27 -2.09 0.32
CA GLY A 204 16.89 -2.21 0.76
C GLY A 204 15.90 -1.73 -0.30
N LEU A 205 14.64 -2.15 -0.17
CA LEU A 205 13.59 -1.84 -1.14
C LEU A 205 13.27 -0.34 -1.24
N HIS A 206 13.61 0.45 -0.23
CA HIS A 206 13.42 1.90 -0.21
C HIS A 206 14.45 2.64 -1.09
N LEU A 207 15.57 2.01 -1.43
CA LEU A 207 16.68 2.61 -2.20
C LEU A 207 16.75 2.13 -3.66
N LEU A 208 15.69 1.48 -4.17
CA LEU A 208 15.72 0.90 -5.52
C LEU A 208 15.87 1.97 -6.61
N LYS A 209 15.29 3.16 -6.41
CA LYS A 209 15.40 4.28 -7.35
C LYS A 209 16.83 4.83 -7.40
N GLU A 210 17.43 5.02 -6.24
CA GLU A 210 18.82 5.47 -6.06
C GLU A 210 19.79 4.45 -6.62
N LYS A 211 19.57 3.15 -6.34
CA LYS A 211 20.37 2.07 -6.90
C LYS A 211 20.23 2.05 -8.43
N PHE A 212 19.03 2.18 -8.98
CA PHE A 212 18.82 2.29 -10.43
C PHE A 212 19.62 3.45 -11.04
N TYR A 213 19.60 4.63 -10.42
CA TYR A 213 20.41 5.77 -10.88
C TYR A 213 21.90 5.44 -10.91
N SER A 214 22.43 4.73 -9.90
CA SER A 214 23.84 4.35 -9.86
C SER A 214 24.26 3.39 -10.97
N LEU A 215 23.30 2.63 -11.54
CA LEU A 215 23.54 1.67 -12.62
C LEU A 215 23.50 2.33 -14.01
N LEU A 216 23.01 3.57 -14.14
CA LEU A 216 22.92 4.25 -15.43
C LEU A 216 24.30 4.66 -15.93
N LYS A 217 24.67 4.17 -17.11
CA LYS A 217 25.86 4.55 -17.87
C LYS A 217 25.45 5.20 -19.19
N ILE A 218 26.23 6.16 -19.67
CA ILE A 218 25.95 6.83 -20.95
C ILE A 218 26.55 5.98 -22.07
N GLU A 219 25.70 5.47 -22.95
CA GLU A 219 26.10 4.78 -24.17
C GLU A 219 25.83 5.67 -25.40
N LYS A 220 26.76 5.65 -26.36
CA LYS A 220 26.57 6.31 -27.66
C LYS A 220 25.83 5.35 -28.60
N SER A 221 24.55 5.58 -28.79
CA SER A 221 23.73 4.93 -29.80
C SER A 221 23.79 5.71 -31.12
N SER A 222 23.99 5.00 -32.22
CA SER A 222 23.88 5.58 -33.57
C SER A 222 22.47 6.09 -33.89
N MET A 223 21.44 5.55 -33.23
CA MET A 223 20.03 5.83 -33.51
C MET A 223 19.44 6.92 -32.59
N PHE A 224 19.94 7.02 -31.35
CA PHE A 224 19.40 7.92 -30.31
C PHE A 224 20.42 8.91 -29.74
N GLY A 225 21.65 8.93 -30.26
CA GLY A 225 22.73 9.76 -29.72
C GLY A 225 23.22 9.24 -28.36
N LYS A 226 23.24 10.08 -27.33
CA LYS A 226 23.63 9.65 -25.97
C LYS A 226 22.41 9.13 -25.23
N LEU A 227 22.40 7.84 -24.91
CA LEU A 227 21.33 7.18 -24.16
C LEU A 227 21.86 6.74 -22.78
N ALA A 228 21.08 6.96 -21.73
CA ALA A 228 21.38 6.39 -20.41
C ALA A 228 20.83 4.95 -20.38
N VAL A 229 21.73 3.98 -20.31
CA VAL A 229 21.44 2.54 -20.30
C VAL A 229 21.91 1.90 -19.00
N LEU A 230 21.36 0.74 -18.65
CA LEU A 230 21.81 -0.02 -17.48
C LEU A 230 23.16 -0.71 -17.75
N GLY A 231 24.12 -0.47 -16.86
CA GLY A 231 25.40 -1.16 -16.81
C GLY A 231 25.51 -2.18 -15.66
N PRO A 232 26.61 -2.94 -15.59
CA PRO A 232 26.84 -3.88 -14.50
C PRO A 232 27.05 -3.18 -13.16
N ASP A 233 26.67 -3.85 -12.07
CA ASP A 233 26.89 -3.39 -10.70
C ASP A 233 28.28 -3.79 -10.20
N ASP A 234 29.19 -2.82 -10.11
CA ASP A 234 30.57 -3.04 -9.67
C ASP A 234 30.65 -3.53 -8.21
N GLU A 235 29.60 -3.30 -7.39
CA GLU A 235 29.55 -3.76 -6.00
C GLU A 235 29.46 -5.29 -5.85
N LEU A 236 28.92 -5.99 -6.86
CA LEU A 236 28.77 -7.45 -6.81
C LEU A 236 30.15 -8.14 -6.76
N ASN A 237 31.09 -7.65 -7.58
CA ASN A 237 32.44 -8.21 -7.67
C ASN A 237 33.31 -7.86 -6.46
N ILE A 238 33.09 -6.69 -5.85
CA ILE A 238 33.95 -6.16 -4.78
C ILE A 238 33.57 -6.74 -3.42
N LYS A 239 32.27 -6.97 -3.18
CA LYS A 239 31.74 -7.30 -1.84
C LYS A 239 31.16 -8.71 -1.73
N GLU A 240 31.29 -9.55 -2.76
CA GLU A 240 30.71 -10.90 -2.84
C GLU A 240 29.24 -10.92 -2.41
N LYS A 241 28.46 -9.99 -2.96
CA LYS A 241 27.05 -9.83 -2.60
C LYS A 241 26.14 -10.59 -3.56
N ASP A 242 25.08 -11.16 -3.02
CA ASP A 242 24.03 -11.78 -3.83
C ASP A 242 23.20 -10.74 -4.59
N ILE A 243 22.76 -11.14 -5.78
CA ILE A 243 21.85 -10.36 -6.63
C ILE A 243 20.46 -10.38 -6.00
N ASN A 244 19.95 -9.20 -5.67
CA ASN A 244 18.62 -9.03 -5.10
C ASN A 244 17.78 -7.99 -5.85
N PHE A 245 18.29 -7.41 -6.93
CA PHE A 245 17.60 -6.40 -7.72
C PHE A 245 17.93 -6.58 -9.20
N VAL A 246 16.88 -6.80 -10.00
CA VAL A 246 16.98 -6.96 -11.45
C VAL A 246 16.04 -5.97 -12.13
N PRO A 247 16.52 -4.75 -12.47
CA PRO A 247 15.78 -3.82 -13.31
C PRO A 247 15.97 -4.12 -14.80
N VAL A 248 14.88 -4.04 -15.55
CA VAL A 248 14.84 -4.12 -17.02
C VAL A 248 14.30 -2.80 -17.55
N GLN A 249 15.13 -2.09 -18.29
CA GLN A 249 14.86 -0.80 -18.89
C GLN A 249 14.52 -0.99 -20.38
N MET A 250 13.35 -0.48 -20.79
CA MET A 250 12.79 -0.60 -22.14
C MET A 250 12.52 0.79 -22.70
N LEU A 251 13.22 1.13 -23.79
CA LEU A 251 12.95 2.32 -24.58
C LEU A 251 11.85 2.00 -25.60
N VAL A 252 10.72 2.69 -25.52
CA VAL A 252 9.54 2.42 -26.35
C VAL A 252 9.08 3.66 -27.09
N GLU A 253 8.48 3.47 -28.26
CA GLU A 253 7.78 4.53 -29.01
C GLU A 253 6.29 4.50 -28.66
N THR A 254 5.75 5.61 -28.16
CA THR A 254 4.32 5.72 -27.85
C THR A 254 3.47 5.86 -29.12
N PRO A 255 2.25 5.26 -29.20
CA PRO A 255 1.62 4.41 -28.21
C PRO A 255 2.23 3.01 -28.12
N PHE A 256 2.40 2.50 -26.90
CA PHE A 256 3.00 1.20 -26.61
C PHE A 256 2.23 0.44 -25.54
N SER A 257 2.07 -0.87 -25.70
CA SER A 257 1.44 -1.76 -24.72
C SER A 257 2.27 -3.02 -24.54
N ILE A 258 2.49 -3.41 -23.28
CA ILE A 258 3.24 -4.62 -22.91
C ILE A 258 2.50 -5.39 -21.82
N ASP A 259 2.55 -6.73 -21.93
CA ASP A 259 2.12 -7.65 -20.89
C ASP A 259 3.34 -8.15 -20.12
N ILE A 260 3.33 -7.93 -18.81
CA ILE A 260 4.29 -8.47 -17.87
C ILE A 260 3.68 -9.71 -17.25
N VAL A 261 4.21 -10.87 -17.59
CA VAL A 261 3.56 -12.17 -17.33
C VAL A 261 4.38 -12.95 -16.31
N TYR A 262 3.84 -13.09 -15.10
CA TYR A 262 4.40 -13.92 -14.04
C TYR A 262 3.83 -15.35 -14.11
N THR A 263 4.72 -16.33 -14.13
CA THR A 263 4.39 -17.75 -14.16
C THR A 263 5.15 -18.54 -13.11
N THR A 264 4.51 -19.58 -12.61
CA THR A 264 5.05 -20.61 -11.73
C THR A 264 5.07 -21.95 -12.47
N GLU A 265 5.92 -22.90 -12.06
CA GLU A 265 6.08 -24.19 -12.75
C GLU A 265 4.94 -25.18 -12.47
N ASP A 266 4.23 -24.99 -11.36
CA ASP A 266 3.22 -25.90 -10.82
C ASP A 266 1.82 -25.72 -11.40
N LEU A 267 1.57 -24.62 -12.13
CA LEU A 267 0.26 -24.31 -12.69
C LEU A 267 0.25 -24.58 -14.20
N SER A 268 -0.52 -25.59 -14.60
CA SER A 268 -0.71 -25.97 -16.01
C SER A 268 -1.58 -24.99 -16.80
N THR A 269 -2.35 -24.14 -16.11
CA THR A 269 -3.22 -23.15 -16.77
C THR A 269 -2.35 -22.10 -17.44
N PRO A 270 -2.46 -21.89 -18.76
CA PRO A 270 -1.61 -20.93 -19.45
C PRO A 270 -1.88 -19.51 -18.94
N PRO A 271 -0.82 -18.68 -18.77
CA PRO A 271 -1.00 -17.31 -18.31
C PRO A 271 -1.79 -16.48 -19.33
N LEU A 272 -2.57 -15.52 -18.82
CA LEU A 272 -3.30 -14.56 -19.66
C LEU A 272 -2.31 -13.61 -20.34
N LYS A 273 -2.38 -13.50 -21.67
CA LYS A 273 -1.60 -12.55 -22.47
C LYS A 273 -2.32 -12.17 -23.77
N GLY A 274 -1.93 -11.05 -24.39
CA GLY A 274 -2.49 -10.56 -25.64
C GLY A 274 -4.02 -10.42 -25.60
N GLU A 275 -4.70 -10.96 -26.61
CA GLU A 275 -6.17 -10.88 -26.72
C GLU A 275 -6.91 -11.63 -25.61
N LYS A 276 -6.35 -12.75 -25.09
CA LYS A 276 -6.97 -13.48 -23.97
C LYS A 276 -7.00 -12.62 -22.72
N TYR A 277 -5.93 -11.87 -22.46
CA TYR A 277 -5.89 -10.90 -21.37
C TYR A 277 -6.90 -9.77 -21.59
N THR A 278 -6.99 -9.21 -22.80
CA THR A 278 -7.98 -8.16 -23.12
C THR A 278 -9.40 -8.60 -22.79
N LYS A 279 -9.79 -9.80 -23.23
CA LYS A 279 -11.13 -10.36 -22.95
C LYS A 279 -11.37 -10.58 -21.47
N ALA A 280 -10.39 -11.14 -20.75
CA ALA A 280 -10.49 -11.37 -19.31
C ALA A 280 -10.61 -10.05 -18.52
N LEU A 281 -9.84 -9.03 -18.88
CA LEU A 281 -9.89 -7.71 -18.25
C LEU A 281 -11.26 -7.05 -18.47
N GLU A 282 -11.79 -7.05 -19.69
CA GLU A 282 -13.12 -6.46 -19.96
C GLU A 282 -14.23 -7.21 -19.24
N ALA A 283 -14.19 -8.54 -19.19
CA ALA A 283 -15.15 -9.33 -18.41
C ALA A 283 -15.11 -8.97 -16.91
N LYS A 284 -13.91 -8.77 -16.35
CA LYS A 284 -13.72 -8.36 -14.95
C LYS A 284 -14.22 -6.93 -14.68
N LYS A 285 -14.00 -6.01 -15.62
CA LYS A 285 -14.53 -4.64 -15.54
C LYS A 285 -16.05 -4.63 -15.53
N MET A 286 -16.69 -5.40 -16.42
CA MET A 286 -18.15 -5.55 -16.47
C MET A 286 -18.68 -6.16 -15.19
N GLN A 287 -18.08 -7.25 -14.70
CA GLN A 287 -18.48 -7.91 -13.46
C GLN A 287 -18.41 -6.94 -12.27
N PHE A 288 -17.32 -6.20 -12.14
CA PHE A 288 -17.15 -5.22 -11.07
C PHE A 288 -18.18 -4.10 -11.13
N ASP A 289 -18.46 -3.56 -12.33
CA ASP A 289 -19.44 -2.49 -12.50
C ASP A 289 -20.86 -2.99 -12.15
N LEU A 290 -21.21 -4.22 -12.50
CA LEU A 290 -22.48 -4.86 -12.11
C LEU A 290 -22.58 -5.06 -10.59
N GLU A 291 -21.56 -5.65 -9.96
CA GLU A 291 -21.54 -5.85 -8.50
C GLU A 291 -21.54 -4.54 -7.71
N PHE A 292 -20.92 -3.49 -8.26
CA PHE A 292 -20.93 -2.16 -7.67
C PHE A 292 -22.35 -1.59 -7.68
N GLU A 293 -23.05 -1.65 -8.82
CA GLU A 293 -24.41 -1.14 -8.90
C GLU A 293 -25.39 -1.98 -8.08
N GLU A 294 -25.25 -3.31 -8.05
CA GLU A 294 -26.09 -4.17 -7.21
C GLU A 294 -26.02 -3.80 -5.72
N LYS A 295 -24.82 -3.43 -5.23
CA LYS A 295 -24.59 -3.11 -3.81
C LYS A 295 -24.96 -1.67 -3.46
N PHE A 296 -24.59 -0.70 -4.30
CA PHE A 296 -24.74 0.72 -3.98
C PHE A 296 -26.00 1.34 -4.58
N LYS A 297 -26.50 0.79 -5.69
CA LYS A 297 -27.72 1.20 -6.40
C LYS A 297 -27.71 2.69 -6.72
N LEU A 298 -26.59 3.21 -7.22
CA LEU A 298 -26.43 4.64 -7.41
C LEU A 298 -27.12 5.11 -8.69
N ASP A 299 -27.07 4.30 -9.75
CA ASP A 299 -27.81 4.59 -10.97
C ASP A 299 -29.32 4.50 -10.70
N GLU A 300 -29.78 3.47 -9.96
CA GLU A 300 -31.18 3.32 -9.55
C GLU A 300 -31.68 4.50 -8.69
N LYS A 301 -30.81 5.07 -7.86
CA LYS A 301 -31.09 6.28 -7.04
C LYS A 301 -31.07 7.58 -7.84
N GLY A 302 -30.75 7.54 -9.13
CA GLY A 302 -30.75 8.71 -10.01
C GLY A 302 -29.51 9.61 -9.88
N TYR A 303 -28.38 9.09 -9.38
CA TYR A 303 -27.12 9.84 -9.40
C TYR A 303 -26.58 9.99 -10.83
N PRO A 304 -25.94 11.13 -11.16
CA PRO A 304 -25.38 11.33 -12.49
C PRO A 304 -24.16 10.41 -12.72
N PRO A 305 -23.89 9.97 -13.96
CA PRO A 305 -22.81 9.03 -14.26
C PRO A 305 -21.42 9.46 -13.77
N GLN A 306 -21.17 10.77 -13.69
CA GLN A 306 -19.92 11.34 -13.18
C GLN A 306 -19.74 11.07 -11.67
N ASP A 307 -20.80 11.21 -10.89
CA ASP A 307 -20.76 10.95 -9.44
C ASP A 307 -20.60 9.46 -9.16
N VAL A 308 -21.23 8.61 -9.98
CA VAL A 308 -21.07 7.15 -9.92
C VAL A 308 -19.64 6.74 -10.25
N ALA A 309 -19.03 7.37 -11.26
CA ALA A 309 -17.61 7.15 -11.58
C ALA A 309 -16.68 7.59 -10.44
N ILE A 310 -16.96 8.71 -9.78
CA ILE A 310 -16.21 9.17 -8.60
C ILE A 310 -16.35 8.18 -7.44
N ALA A 311 -17.57 7.73 -7.13
CA ALA A 311 -17.82 6.78 -6.05
C ALA A 311 -17.09 5.45 -6.29
N ARG A 312 -17.10 4.98 -7.54
CA ARG A 312 -16.39 3.78 -7.98
C ARG A 312 -14.88 3.90 -7.85
N ALA A 313 -14.32 5.03 -8.29
CA ALA A 313 -12.91 5.32 -8.13
C ALA A 313 -12.53 5.46 -6.65
N ALA A 314 -13.37 6.06 -5.81
CA ALA A 314 -13.13 6.20 -4.37
C ALA A 314 -13.02 4.84 -3.67
N LEU A 315 -13.97 3.93 -3.92
CA LEU A 315 -13.90 2.55 -3.44
C LEU A 315 -12.64 1.84 -3.93
N SER A 316 -12.36 1.97 -5.22
CA SER A 316 -11.21 1.31 -5.87
C SER A 316 -9.88 1.81 -5.32
N ASN A 317 -9.76 3.10 -4.99
CA ASN A 317 -8.54 3.65 -4.37
C ASN A 317 -8.39 3.23 -2.90
N MET A 318 -9.49 3.13 -2.15
CA MET A 318 -9.46 2.59 -0.78
C MET A 318 -8.94 1.15 -0.78
N VAL A 319 -9.48 0.31 -1.67
CA VAL A 319 -9.11 -1.10 -1.79
C VAL A 319 -7.71 -1.26 -2.37
N GLY A 320 -7.38 -0.53 -3.44
CA GLY A 320 -6.06 -0.51 -4.05
C GLY A 320 -4.98 0.20 -3.21
N GLY A 321 -5.36 0.78 -2.08
CA GLY A 321 -4.47 1.32 -1.05
C GLY A 321 -4.13 0.30 0.05
N VAL A 322 -4.67 -0.92 -0.01
CA VAL A 322 -4.33 -1.97 0.97
C VAL A 322 -2.91 -2.48 0.71
N GLY A 323 -2.09 -2.47 1.76
CA GLY A 323 -0.70 -2.92 1.74
C GLY A 323 -0.43 -4.11 2.65
N TYR A 324 0.70 -4.78 2.40
CA TYR A 324 1.25 -5.84 3.25
C TYR A 324 2.66 -5.47 3.69
N PHE A 325 2.81 -5.34 4.99
CA PHE A 325 4.04 -4.94 5.67
C PHE A 325 4.52 -6.07 6.56
N PHE A 326 5.83 -6.25 6.66
CA PHE A 326 6.43 -7.19 7.58
C PHE A 326 7.74 -6.61 8.09
N GLY A 327 7.95 -6.65 9.39
CA GLY A 327 9.15 -6.09 10.00
C GLY A 327 8.96 -5.87 11.49
N ALA A 328 9.98 -5.29 12.10
CA ALA A 328 9.99 -4.91 13.51
C ALA A 328 9.79 -3.40 13.64
N SER A 329 8.79 -2.98 14.43
CA SER A 329 8.66 -1.58 14.82
C SER A 329 9.71 -1.21 15.86
N ARG A 330 10.05 0.08 15.99
CA ARG A 330 10.83 0.58 17.13
C ARG A 330 9.85 1.05 18.19
N VAL A 331 9.98 0.54 19.40
CA VAL A 331 9.10 0.87 20.52
C VAL A 331 9.94 1.38 21.69
N GLN A 332 9.41 2.38 22.39
CA GLN A 332 10.00 2.88 23.62
C GLN A 332 8.95 2.84 24.70
N SER A 333 9.29 2.18 25.80
CA SER A 333 8.50 2.16 27.03
C SER A 333 9.10 3.09 28.08
N GLN A 334 8.35 3.32 29.15
CA GLN A 334 8.85 4.00 30.35
C GLN A 334 10.04 3.29 31.02
N TYR A 335 10.27 2.01 30.73
CA TYR A 335 11.35 1.22 31.31
C TYR A 335 12.59 1.17 30.41
N THR A 336 12.45 1.46 29.11
CA THR A 336 13.55 1.41 28.15
C THR A 336 14.11 2.81 27.89
N LYS A 337 15.40 3.00 28.16
CA LYS A 337 16.09 4.28 27.91
C LYS A 337 16.12 4.66 26.43
N GLU A 338 16.28 3.67 25.56
CA GLU A 338 16.33 3.85 24.10
C GLU A 338 15.23 3.03 23.40
N PRO A 339 14.80 3.43 22.19
CA PRO A 339 13.85 2.66 21.40
C PRO A 339 14.43 1.29 21.01
N VAL A 340 13.76 0.24 21.45
CA VAL A 340 14.11 -1.16 21.19
C VAL A 340 13.27 -1.72 20.04
N PRO A 341 13.78 -2.72 19.29
CA PRO A 341 12.99 -3.40 18.29
C PRO A 341 11.89 -4.25 18.93
N TYR A 342 10.68 -4.11 18.42
CA TYR A 342 9.56 -5.02 18.66
C TYR A 342 9.79 -6.34 17.91
N TRP A 343 8.99 -7.37 18.22
CA TRP A 343 9.04 -8.60 17.41
C TRP A 343 8.59 -8.32 15.98
N ARG A 344 9.11 -9.12 15.04
CA ARG A 344 8.70 -9.02 13.63
C ARG A 344 7.27 -9.52 13.48
N ALA A 345 6.41 -8.72 12.88
CA ALA A 345 5.02 -9.06 12.68
C ALA A 345 4.52 -8.65 11.28
N PRO A 346 3.61 -9.44 10.69
CA PRO A 346 2.90 -9.04 9.48
C PRO A 346 1.78 -8.04 9.81
N LEU A 347 1.56 -7.08 8.91
CA LEU A 347 0.44 -6.15 8.94
C LEU A 347 -0.17 -6.04 7.54
N TYR A 348 -1.46 -6.38 7.43
CA TYR A 348 -2.25 -6.24 6.21
C TYR A 348 -3.33 -5.17 6.46
N THR A 349 -3.20 -4.00 5.84
CA THR A 349 -4.05 -2.84 6.18
C THR A 349 -4.20 -1.87 5.01
N GLY A 350 -5.32 -1.15 4.97
CA GLY A 350 -5.47 0.06 4.16
C GLY A 350 -4.51 1.16 4.64
N VAL A 351 -4.07 2.02 3.73
CA VAL A 351 -3.32 3.24 4.09
C VAL A 351 -4.14 4.50 3.83
N PRO A 352 -4.04 5.54 4.69
CA PRO A 352 -4.80 6.77 4.53
C PRO A 352 -4.47 7.51 3.22
N SER A 353 -3.19 7.49 2.85
CA SER A 353 -2.69 8.08 1.61
C SER A 353 -1.46 7.32 1.14
N ARG A 354 -1.44 7.04 -0.17
CA ARG A 354 -0.33 6.38 -0.86
C ARG A 354 0.94 7.23 -0.87
N ALA A 355 0.77 8.55 -1.01
CA ALA A 355 1.88 9.51 -0.98
C ALA A 355 2.35 9.87 0.44
N ALA A 356 1.46 9.85 1.44
CA ALA A 356 1.90 10.05 2.82
C ALA A 356 2.73 8.86 3.33
N LEU A 357 2.40 7.64 2.87
CA LEU A 357 3.13 6.43 3.23
C LEU A 357 4.59 6.46 2.77
N SER A 358 4.87 6.91 1.54
CA SER A 358 6.26 7.00 1.04
C SER A 358 7.11 7.92 1.91
N ASN A 359 6.55 9.06 2.32
CA ASN A 359 7.20 9.99 3.25
C ASN A 359 7.36 9.41 4.67
N MET A 360 6.43 8.56 5.15
CA MET A 360 6.51 7.87 6.44
C MET A 360 7.48 6.67 6.45
N VAL A 361 7.79 6.09 5.30
CA VAL A 361 8.82 5.05 5.17
C VAL A 361 10.22 5.68 5.13
N GLY A 362 10.33 6.94 4.69
CA GLY A 362 11.54 7.77 4.79
C GLY A 362 11.73 8.51 6.12
N GLY A 363 10.70 8.60 6.97
CA GLY A 363 10.74 9.28 8.26
C GLY A 363 9.74 8.69 9.26
N VAL A 364 10.21 8.38 10.48
CA VAL A 364 9.51 7.78 11.63
C VAL A 364 7.97 7.78 11.53
N GLY A 365 7.40 6.70 10.96
CA GLY A 365 5.97 6.45 10.94
C GLY A 365 5.51 5.56 12.09
N TYR A 366 4.56 6.03 12.90
CA TYR A 366 3.91 5.25 13.95
C TYR A 366 2.73 4.46 13.35
N PHE A 367 2.87 3.15 13.22
CA PHE A 367 1.72 2.25 13.02
C PHE A 367 1.29 1.72 14.39
N PHE A 368 0.13 2.16 14.89
CA PHE A 368 -0.48 1.53 16.05
C PHE A 368 -1.06 0.19 15.63
N GLY A 369 -0.37 -0.90 15.96
CA GLY A 369 -0.97 -2.22 16.03
C GLY A 369 -2.08 -2.23 17.09
N ALA A 370 -3.05 -3.13 16.96
CA ALA A 370 -4.17 -3.23 17.88
C ALA A 370 -3.70 -3.36 19.34
N SER A 371 -3.88 -2.32 20.15
CA SER A 371 -3.61 -2.34 21.59
C SER A 371 -4.84 -2.92 22.30
N ARG A 372 -4.72 -4.10 22.91
CA ARG A 372 -5.66 -4.56 23.94
C ARG A 372 -5.24 -3.91 25.26
N VAL A 373 -6.12 -3.13 25.89
CA VAL A 373 -5.94 -2.67 27.27
C VAL A 373 -6.72 -3.63 28.16
N GLN A 374 -6.04 -4.56 28.81
CA GLN A 374 -6.66 -5.47 29.78
C GLN A 374 -6.37 -5.00 31.20
N SER A 375 -7.43 -4.76 31.97
CA SER A 375 -7.38 -4.56 33.42
C SER A 375 -6.99 -5.89 34.10
N GLN A 376 -6.08 -5.84 35.09
CA GLN A 376 -5.40 -6.99 35.72
C GLN A 376 -6.29 -8.00 36.50
N TYR A 377 -7.62 -7.99 36.35
CA TYR A 377 -8.52 -8.69 37.29
C TYR A 377 -9.66 -9.52 36.69
N THR A 378 -9.58 -9.98 35.43
CA THR A 378 -10.57 -10.92 34.87
C THR A 378 -9.99 -12.31 34.60
N LYS A 379 -10.60 -13.33 35.21
CA LYS A 379 -10.20 -14.75 35.16
C LYS A 379 -11.19 -15.66 34.38
N GLU A 380 -12.12 -15.12 33.59
CA GLU A 380 -13.09 -15.96 32.86
C GLU A 380 -13.22 -15.64 31.36
N PRO A 381 -13.40 -16.66 30.50
CA PRO A 381 -13.56 -16.50 29.06
C PRO A 381 -14.96 -16.00 28.67
N VAL A 382 -15.01 -15.00 27.78
CA VAL A 382 -16.28 -14.43 27.25
C VAL A 382 -16.55 -14.96 25.83
N PRO A 383 -17.79 -15.38 25.48
CA PRO A 383 -18.13 -15.96 24.18
C PRO A 383 -17.91 -15.02 22.98
N TYR A 384 -17.55 -15.62 21.84
CA TYR A 384 -17.22 -14.96 20.57
C TYR A 384 -18.41 -14.94 19.59
N TRP A 385 -18.61 -13.82 18.89
CA TRP A 385 -19.48 -13.71 17.71
C TRP A 385 -18.68 -13.14 16.52
N ARG A 386 -18.77 -13.80 15.35
CA ARG A 386 -18.13 -13.39 14.08
C ARG A 386 -18.78 -12.11 13.55
N ALA A 387 -17.98 -11.11 13.18
CA ALA A 387 -18.44 -9.98 12.37
C ALA A 387 -17.54 -9.81 11.12
N PRO A 388 -18.10 -9.78 9.90
CA PRO A 388 -17.36 -9.46 8.68
C PRO A 388 -16.97 -7.97 8.62
N LEU A 389 -15.89 -7.68 7.90
CA LEU A 389 -15.29 -6.37 7.64
C LEU A 389 -16.35 -5.31 7.25
N TYR A 390 -16.43 -4.23 8.04
CA TYR A 390 -17.33 -3.10 7.82
C TYR A 390 -16.52 -1.82 7.58
N THR A 391 -16.70 -1.17 6.43
CA THR A 391 -16.46 0.28 6.26
C THR A 391 -17.54 0.85 5.32
N GLY A 392 -18.31 1.82 5.82
CA GLY A 392 -19.38 2.54 5.11
C GLY A 392 -19.17 4.06 5.16
N VAL A 393 -19.87 4.78 4.25
CA VAL A 393 -19.73 6.22 3.85
C VAL A 393 -20.68 7.16 4.70
N PRO A 394 -20.76 8.53 4.55
CA PRO A 394 -20.47 9.54 5.60
C PRO A 394 -21.61 10.57 5.95
N SER A 395 -21.41 11.50 6.93
CA SER A 395 -21.87 12.95 6.97
C SER A 395 -21.74 13.62 8.39
N ARG A 396 -22.10 14.91 8.63
CA ARG A 396 -21.35 16.22 8.57
C ARG A 396 -21.80 17.14 9.75
N ALA A 397 -20.94 17.86 10.50
CA ALA A 397 -20.68 19.34 10.52
C ALA A 397 -20.36 19.77 12.00
N ALA A 398 -19.62 20.81 12.41
CA ALA A 398 -19.00 21.99 11.79
C ALA A 398 -17.83 22.51 12.68
N LEU A 399 -16.81 23.13 12.08
CA LEU A 399 -16.25 24.44 12.51
C LEU A 399 -15.30 24.99 11.44
N SER A 400 -15.39 26.30 11.27
CA SER A 400 -14.76 27.17 10.28
C SER A 400 -13.24 27.12 10.26
N ASN A 401 -12.68 27.32 9.07
CA ASN A 401 -11.24 27.43 8.77
C ASN A 401 -10.45 26.15 9.03
N MET A 402 -10.56 25.14 8.15
CA MET A 402 -9.51 24.13 7.90
C MET A 402 -9.91 23.13 6.80
N VAL A 403 -8.90 22.64 6.09
CA VAL A 403 -8.90 21.98 4.77
C VAL A 403 -9.15 20.44 4.87
N GLY A 404 -9.83 19.83 3.88
CA GLY A 404 -10.24 18.39 3.87
C GLY A 404 -9.15 17.39 3.47
N GLY A 405 -9.33 16.05 3.53
CA GLY A 405 -10.51 15.22 3.87
C GLY A 405 -10.17 14.06 4.83
N VAL A 406 -11.21 13.42 5.35
CA VAL A 406 -11.12 12.53 6.53
C VAL A 406 -11.36 11.06 6.15
N GLY A 407 -10.45 10.18 6.52
CA GLY A 407 -10.72 8.75 6.67
C GLY A 407 -10.79 8.42 8.17
N TYR A 408 -11.96 8.00 8.64
CA TYR A 408 -12.11 7.47 10.01
C TYR A 408 -11.83 5.97 9.98
N PHE A 409 -10.81 5.53 10.72
CA PHE A 409 -10.62 4.12 11.03
C PHE A 409 -10.93 3.91 12.50
N PHE A 410 -11.99 3.15 12.77
CA PHE A 410 -12.21 2.57 14.08
C PHE A 410 -11.30 1.34 14.20
N GLY A 411 -10.25 1.44 15.01
CA GLY A 411 -9.63 0.27 15.59
C GLY A 411 -10.62 -0.37 16.54
N ALA A 412 -10.80 -1.70 16.47
CA ALA A 412 -11.55 -2.41 17.50
C ALA A 412 -10.72 -2.45 18.80
N SER A 413 -10.88 -1.44 19.65
CA SER A 413 -10.40 -1.47 21.03
C SER A 413 -11.56 -1.86 21.96
N ARG A 414 -11.45 -3.02 22.61
CA ARG A 414 -12.37 -3.36 23.71
C ARG A 414 -11.93 -2.59 24.96
N VAL A 415 -12.83 -1.79 25.53
CA VAL A 415 -12.70 -1.22 26.88
C VAL A 415 -13.87 -1.76 27.69
N GLN A 416 -13.58 -2.53 28.75
CA GLN A 416 -14.60 -3.05 29.66
C GLN A 416 -14.51 -2.30 30.99
N SER A 417 -15.61 -1.70 31.43
CA SER A 417 -15.75 -1.07 32.74
C SER A 417 -16.06 -2.12 33.81
N GLN A 418 -15.49 -1.95 35.01
CA GLN A 418 -15.64 -2.86 36.16
C GLN A 418 -17.03 -2.78 36.84
N TYR A 419 -17.92 -1.88 36.41
CA TYR A 419 -19.10 -1.50 37.21
C TYR A 419 -20.46 -1.95 36.66
N THR A 420 -20.53 -2.69 35.54
CA THR A 420 -21.81 -3.21 35.02
C THR A 420 -21.78 -4.72 34.88
N LYS A 421 -22.38 -5.42 35.84
CA LYS A 421 -22.63 -6.88 35.81
C LYS A 421 -23.97 -7.25 35.15
N GLU A 422 -24.70 -6.30 34.58
CA GLU A 422 -25.98 -6.56 33.90
C GLU A 422 -25.92 -6.19 32.41
N PRO A 423 -26.62 -6.96 31.53
CA PRO A 423 -26.73 -6.63 30.11
C PRO A 423 -27.50 -5.32 29.96
N VAL A 424 -26.79 -4.25 29.54
CA VAL A 424 -27.45 -3.00 29.17
C VAL A 424 -28.17 -3.21 27.83
N PRO A 425 -29.48 -2.99 27.73
CA PRO A 425 -30.22 -3.10 26.47
C PRO A 425 -29.66 -2.11 25.44
N TYR A 426 -29.22 -2.62 24.29
CA TYR A 426 -28.94 -1.77 23.14
C TYR A 426 -30.26 -1.36 22.48
N TRP A 427 -30.59 -0.07 22.55
CA TRP A 427 -31.71 0.51 21.82
C TRP A 427 -31.33 0.77 20.36
N ARG A 428 -32.15 0.29 19.41
CA ARG A 428 -32.14 0.76 18.03
C ARG A 428 -32.70 2.19 18.01
N ALA A 429 -31.87 3.18 17.66
CA ALA A 429 -32.36 4.53 17.37
C ALA A 429 -31.94 4.92 15.94
N PRO A 430 -32.90 5.27 15.05
CA PRO A 430 -32.65 5.77 13.71
C PRO A 430 -32.34 7.28 13.75
N LEU A 431 -31.41 7.77 12.92
CA LEU A 431 -31.22 9.21 12.71
C LEU A 431 -31.05 9.54 11.22
N TYR A 432 -31.93 10.44 10.75
CA TYR A 432 -32.10 10.94 9.37
C TYR A 432 -31.03 11.97 8.94
N THR A 433 -30.97 12.20 7.62
CA THR A 433 -29.92 12.85 6.79
C THR A 433 -30.25 14.29 6.31
N GLY A 434 -29.24 15.05 5.86
CA GLY A 434 -29.41 16.32 5.10
C GLY A 434 -28.26 16.69 4.13
N VAL A 435 -28.62 17.18 2.93
CA VAL A 435 -27.79 17.46 1.70
C VAL A 435 -27.27 18.92 1.64
N PRO A 436 -26.13 19.21 0.98
CA PRO A 436 -25.96 20.52 0.33
C PRO A 436 -25.26 20.53 -1.05
N SER A 437 -25.39 21.66 -1.74
CA SER A 437 -25.43 21.88 -3.20
C SER A 437 -24.15 22.43 -3.87
N ARG A 438 -24.28 22.60 -5.20
CA ARG A 438 -23.31 22.72 -6.33
C ARG A 438 -22.29 23.88 -6.37
N ALA A 439 -21.99 24.60 -5.28
CA ALA A 439 -21.29 25.91 -5.37
C ALA A 439 -19.85 26.03 -4.80
N ALA A 440 -19.15 24.93 -4.46
CA ALA A 440 -17.91 25.03 -3.65
C ALA A 440 -16.64 24.39 -4.28
N LEU A 441 -16.39 24.57 -5.59
CA LEU A 441 -15.29 23.90 -6.30
C LEU A 441 -14.38 24.83 -7.11
N SER A 442 -13.78 25.84 -6.47
CA SER A 442 -12.67 26.57 -7.07
C SER A 442 -11.60 26.88 -6.03
N ASN A 443 -10.40 26.31 -6.25
CA ASN A 443 -9.13 26.64 -5.60
C ASN A 443 -8.91 26.07 -4.18
N MET A 444 -8.30 24.88 -4.06
CA MET A 444 -7.71 24.42 -2.79
C MET A 444 -6.42 23.58 -3.00
N VAL A 445 -5.38 23.89 -2.21
CA VAL A 445 -3.99 23.37 -2.25
C VAL A 445 -3.55 23.02 -0.81
N GLY A 446 -3.05 21.80 -0.55
CA GLY A 446 -2.26 21.39 0.66
C GLY A 446 -3.02 20.96 1.93
N GLY A 447 -2.45 20.12 2.83
CA GLY A 447 -3.17 19.48 3.96
C GLY A 447 -2.39 19.10 5.25
N VAL A 448 -3.14 18.61 6.28
CA VAL A 448 -2.73 18.00 7.59
C VAL A 448 -3.81 16.98 8.04
N GLY A 449 -3.47 15.91 8.80
CA GLY A 449 -4.40 14.89 9.31
C GLY A 449 -4.58 14.85 10.84
N TYR A 450 -5.75 14.42 11.33
CA TYR A 450 -6.07 14.22 12.76
C TYR A 450 -6.21 12.74 13.11
N PHE A 451 -5.64 12.32 14.24
CA PHE A 451 -5.80 11.01 14.87
C PHE A 451 -6.71 11.15 16.10
N PHE A 452 -7.83 10.41 16.16
CA PHE A 452 -8.52 10.17 17.44
C PHE A 452 -8.00 8.87 18.05
N GLY A 453 -6.98 8.99 18.91
CA GLY A 453 -6.69 8.00 19.93
C GLY A 453 -7.52 8.33 21.18
N ALA A 454 -8.42 7.43 21.57
CA ALA A 454 -9.18 7.41 22.84
C ALA A 454 -9.82 8.74 23.30
N SER A 455 -11.15 8.84 23.23
CA SER A 455 -11.89 9.80 24.05
C SER A 455 -12.13 9.23 25.46
N ARG A 456 -11.83 10.08 26.45
CA ARG A 456 -11.99 9.89 27.90
C ARG A 456 -13.33 9.26 28.33
N VAL A 457 -13.27 8.48 29.41
CA VAL A 457 -14.41 8.03 30.22
C VAL A 457 -14.93 9.22 31.05
N GLN A 458 -16.22 9.54 30.96
CA GLN A 458 -16.91 10.36 31.97
C GLN A 458 -17.78 9.43 32.83
N SER A 459 -17.48 9.37 34.13
CA SER A 459 -18.25 8.62 35.13
C SER A 459 -19.58 9.33 35.45
N GLN A 460 -20.66 8.57 35.63
CA GLN A 460 -21.98 9.06 36.04
C GLN A 460 -22.16 9.19 37.57
N TYR A 461 -21.11 9.08 38.38
CA TYR A 461 -21.23 9.22 39.85
C TYR A 461 -20.15 10.12 40.45
N THR A 462 -20.32 11.43 40.27
CA THR A 462 -19.94 12.44 41.28
C THR A 462 -21.17 13.32 41.51
N LYS A 463 -21.93 13.02 42.57
CA LYS A 463 -22.91 13.94 43.14
C LYS A 463 -22.16 14.89 44.07
N GLU A 464 -21.42 15.83 43.51
CA GLU A 464 -21.10 17.17 44.07
C GLU A 464 -20.11 17.91 43.14
N PRO A 465 -20.27 19.23 42.92
CA PRO A 465 -19.42 20.00 42.01
C PRO A 465 -18.06 20.32 42.66
N VAL A 466 -16.97 19.89 42.04
CA VAL A 466 -15.63 20.38 42.40
C VAL A 466 -15.44 21.79 41.80
N PRO A 467 -15.00 22.80 42.57
CA PRO A 467 -15.12 24.22 42.19
C PRO A 467 -14.31 24.59 40.95
N TYR A 468 -14.93 25.41 40.10
CA TYR A 468 -14.28 26.14 39.02
C TYR A 468 -13.30 27.18 39.62
N TRP A 469 -12.13 27.36 39.02
CA TRP A 469 -11.41 28.62 39.10
C TRP A 469 -11.94 29.52 37.97
N ARG A 470 -12.51 30.67 38.34
CA ARG A 470 -13.01 31.70 37.42
C ARG A 470 -11.80 32.38 36.80
N ALA A 471 -11.69 32.34 35.48
CA ALA A 471 -11.15 33.46 34.71
C ALA A 471 -12.33 34.04 33.91
N PRO A 472 -12.65 35.34 34.03
CA PRO A 472 -13.86 35.91 33.45
C PRO A 472 -13.82 35.91 31.92
N LEU A 473 -14.93 35.49 31.30
CA LEU A 473 -15.32 35.93 29.97
C LEU A 473 -15.59 37.44 30.02
N TYR A 474 -14.87 38.22 29.23
CA TYR A 474 -15.30 39.56 28.84
C TYR A 474 -15.85 39.46 27.41
N THR A 475 -17.17 39.47 27.30
CA THR A 475 -17.88 39.91 26.09
C THR A 475 -18.16 41.40 26.26
N GLY A 476 -17.59 42.23 25.39
CA GLY A 476 -17.92 43.65 25.33
C GLY A 476 -17.51 44.21 23.98
N VAL A 477 -18.50 44.44 23.12
CA VAL A 477 -18.48 45.54 22.15
C VAL A 477 -19.50 46.54 22.69
N PRO A 478 -19.11 47.81 22.95
CA PRO A 478 -19.65 48.89 22.12
C PRO A 478 -18.71 50.09 21.90
N SER A 479 -18.86 50.72 20.71
CA SER A 479 -18.59 52.13 20.32
C SER A 479 -17.18 52.71 20.60
N ARG A 480 -16.47 53.33 19.66
CA ARG A 480 -16.84 54.22 18.55
C ARG A 480 -15.78 54.11 17.46
#